data_AF-A0A8X7TZ74-F1
#
_entry.id   AF-A0A8X7TZ74-F1
#
_cell.length_a   1.000
_cell.length_b   1.000
_cell.length_c   1.000
_cell.angle_alpha   90.00
_cell.angle_beta   90.00
_cell.angle_gamma   90.00
#
_symmetry.space_group_name_H-M   'P 1'
#
loop_
_entity.id
_entity.type
_entity.pdbx_description
1 polymer ?
#
loop_
_entity_poly.entity_id
_entity_poly.type
_entity_poly.pdbx_seq_one_letter_code
_entity_poly.pdbx_strand_id
1 'polypeptide(L)'
;MRSPQKLYVTFLIIVLLFASSHGKLPPFWPITVVTMTNCLGNKGKSGPLLTVHCKSKEDDLGVHNLAINTLLCSFKWNKQVKRFDIFDGLRDIDECHYQCNWTIKADGACRLGEKIACFPWK
;
A
#
# COMPACT_ATOMS: atom_id res chain seq x y z
N MET A 1 50.37 21.14 19.53
CA MET A 1 49.41 20.35 20.31
C MET A 1 48.03 21.00 20.21
N ARG A 2 47.10 20.44 19.43
CA ARG A 2 45.76 21.03 19.21
C ARG A 2 44.85 20.57 20.35
N SER A 3 44.37 21.52 21.16
CA SER A 3 43.55 21.23 22.34
C SER A 3 42.28 20.45 21.95
N PRO A 4 41.96 19.32 22.62
CA PRO A 4 40.81 18.48 22.30
C PRO A 4 39.48 19.23 22.40
N GLN A 5 39.37 20.23 23.29
CA GLN A 5 38.17 21.08 23.38
C GLN A 5 37.89 21.86 22.08
N LYS A 6 38.94 22.35 21.40
CA LYS A 6 38.77 23.06 20.12
C LYS A 6 38.28 22.13 19.02
N LEU A 7 38.61 20.84 19.09
CA LEU A 7 38.16 19.80 18.17
C LEU A 7 36.66 19.47 18.37
N TYR A 8 36.20 19.36 19.62
CA TYR A 8 34.78 19.15 19.93
C TYR A 8 33.89 20.31 19.48
N VAL A 9 34.33 21.55 19.71
CA VAL A 9 33.58 22.74 19.31
C VAL A 9 33.49 22.86 17.78
N THR A 10 34.58 22.56 17.07
CA THR A 10 34.55 22.53 15.59
C THR A 10 33.70 21.39 15.03
N PHE A 11 33.71 20.23 15.68
CA PHE A 11 32.84 19.10 15.29
C PHE A 11 31.35 19.43 15.49
N LEU A 12 30.96 20.08 16.59
CA LEU A 12 29.59 20.54 16.84
C LEU A 12 29.08 21.53 15.79
N ILE A 13 29.92 22.50 15.41
CA ILE A 13 29.59 23.48 14.36
C ILE A 13 29.36 22.78 13.01
N ILE A 14 30.19 21.79 12.67
CA ILE A 14 30.06 21.00 11.44
C ILE A 14 28.73 20.23 11.41
N VAL A 15 28.34 19.56 12.50
CA VAL A 15 27.07 18.83 12.58
C VAL A 15 25.86 19.77 12.40
N LEU A 16 25.91 20.97 12.96
CA LEU A 16 24.86 21.97 12.81
C LEU A 16 24.76 22.52 11.37
N LEU A 17 25.89 22.62 10.65
CA LEU A 17 25.93 23.11 9.26
C LEU A 17 25.45 22.07 8.23
N PHE A 18 25.51 20.78 8.55
CA PHE A 18 25.02 19.70 7.68
C PHE A 18 23.60 19.22 8.02
N ALA A 19 23.02 19.64 9.15
CA ALA A 19 21.65 19.29 9.57
C ALA A 19 20.55 19.95 8.70
N SER A 20 20.91 20.87 7.81
CA SER A 20 20.00 21.63 6.95
C SER A 20 19.96 21.16 5.49
N SER A 21 20.48 19.96 5.20
CA SER A 21 20.15 19.31 3.93
C SER A 21 18.70 18.85 3.99
N HIS A 22 17.84 19.46 3.17
CA HIS A 22 16.52 18.92 2.80
C HIS A 22 16.68 17.65 1.94
N GLY A 23 17.55 16.74 2.36
CA GLY A 23 17.65 15.41 1.81
C GLY A 23 16.33 14.72 2.13
N LYS A 24 15.48 14.60 1.10
CA LYS A 24 14.32 13.72 1.15
C LYS A 24 14.86 12.34 1.53
N LEU A 25 14.68 11.96 2.79
CA LEU A 25 14.90 10.59 3.24
C LEU A 25 14.13 9.69 2.25
N PRO A 26 14.74 8.61 1.73
CA PRO A 26 13.98 7.63 0.97
C PRO A 26 12.79 7.21 1.85
N PRO A 27 11.59 7.01 1.28
CA PRO A 27 10.42 6.67 2.07
C PRO A 27 10.80 5.48 2.94
N PHE A 28 10.71 5.64 4.25
CA PHE A 28 11.00 4.61 5.25
C PHE A 28 10.08 3.37 5.12
N TRP A 29 9.20 3.36 4.12
CA TRP A 29 8.11 2.44 3.95
C TRP A 29 8.17 1.83 2.54
N PRO A 30 8.07 0.50 2.40
CA PRO A 30 8.05 -0.15 1.11
C PRO A 30 6.82 0.28 0.30
N ILE A 31 7.02 0.47 -1.00
CA ILE A 31 5.90 0.65 -1.93
C ILE A 31 5.24 -0.72 -2.13
N THR A 32 3.96 -0.83 -1.78
CA THR A 32 3.17 -2.04 -2.03
C THR A 32 2.38 -1.92 -3.33
N VAL A 33 2.54 -2.90 -4.22
CA VAL A 33 1.78 -3.01 -5.46
C VAL A 33 0.57 -3.92 -5.26
N VAL A 34 -0.64 -3.38 -5.43
CA VAL A 34 -1.89 -4.14 -5.34
C VAL A 34 -2.32 -4.61 -6.74
N THR A 35 -2.44 -5.93 -6.92
CA THR A 35 -2.94 -6.55 -8.14
C THR A 35 -4.26 -7.23 -7.88
N MET A 36 -5.25 -7.05 -8.76
CA MET A 36 -6.56 -7.68 -8.66
C MET A 36 -6.86 -8.49 -9.92
N THR A 37 -7.15 -9.78 -9.76
CA THR A 37 -7.57 -10.67 -10.83
C THR A 37 -9.07 -10.89 -10.79
N ASN A 38 -9.75 -10.68 -11.92
CA ASN A 38 -11.17 -10.95 -12.06
C ASN A 38 -11.43 -12.46 -12.13
N CYS A 39 -12.02 -13.04 -11.08
CA CYS A 39 -12.40 -14.44 -10.97
C CYS A 39 -13.92 -14.63 -10.89
N LEU A 40 -14.70 -13.73 -11.50
CA LEU A 40 -16.17 -13.81 -11.57
C LEU A 40 -16.67 -14.81 -12.62
N GLY A 41 -15.77 -15.42 -13.40
CA GLY A 41 -16.09 -16.45 -14.39
C GLY A 41 -16.34 -17.81 -13.73
N ASN A 42 -17.24 -18.58 -14.34
CA ASN A 42 -17.43 -20.00 -14.00
C ASN A 42 -16.51 -20.87 -14.88
N LYS A 43 -16.26 -22.11 -14.46
CA LYS A 43 -15.50 -23.08 -15.28
C LYS A 43 -16.09 -23.13 -16.70
N GLY A 44 -15.26 -22.83 -17.70
CA GLY A 44 -15.63 -22.87 -19.12
C GLY A 44 -16.37 -21.63 -19.66
N LYS A 45 -16.55 -20.56 -18.88
CA LYS A 45 -17.17 -19.31 -19.36
C LYS A 45 -16.38 -18.08 -18.92
N SER A 46 -16.18 -17.14 -19.84
CA SER A 46 -15.59 -15.84 -19.50
C SER A 46 -16.50 -15.12 -18.48
N GLY A 47 -15.88 -14.48 -17.48
CA GLY A 47 -16.60 -13.72 -16.47
C GLY A 47 -17.19 -12.42 -17.02
N PRO A 48 -18.13 -11.79 -16.28
CA PRO A 48 -18.61 -10.45 -16.63
C PRO A 48 -17.48 -9.43 -16.58
N LEU A 49 -17.67 -8.32 -17.31
CA LEU A 49 -16.79 -7.15 -17.19
C LEU A 49 -16.83 -6.63 -15.75
N LEU A 50 -15.65 -6.54 -15.13
CA LEU A 50 -15.45 -5.99 -13.80
C LEU A 50 -14.94 -4.55 -13.94
N THR A 51 -15.74 -3.58 -13.53
CA THR A 51 -15.32 -2.19 -13.41
C THR A 51 -14.84 -1.94 -11.98
N VAL A 52 -13.64 -1.40 -11.83
CA VAL A 52 -13.04 -1.08 -10.53
C VAL A 52 -12.82 0.41 -10.43
N HIS A 53 -13.21 1.00 -9.30
CA HIS A 53 -12.87 2.38 -8.95
C HIS A 53 -12.36 2.41 -7.51
N CYS A 54 -11.13 2.86 -7.33
CA CYS A 54 -10.46 2.93 -6.04
C CYS A 54 -10.22 4.37 -5.63
N LYS A 55 -10.34 4.62 -4.33
CA LYS A 55 -10.02 5.90 -3.71
C LYS A 55 -9.22 5.61 -2.43
N SER A 56 -8.08 6.29 -2.28
CA SER A 56 -7.39 6.34 -0.99
C SER A 56 -8.28 7.06 0.01
N LYS A 57 -8.39 6.55 1.24
CA LYS A 57 -9.19 7.21 2.28
C LYS A 57 -8.65 8.62 2.60
N GLU A 58 -7.36 8.85 2.36
CA GLU A 58 -6.68 10.15 2.47
C GLU A 58 -6.48 10.71 1.05
N ASP A 59 -6.95 11.94 0.82
CA ASP A 59 -7.10 12.57 -0.50
C ASP A 59 -5.82 13.32 -0.92
N ASP A 60 -4.76 12.58 -1.25
CA ASP A 60 -3.49 13.17 -1.69
C ASP A 60 -3.21 12.83 -3.16
N LEU A 61 -3.49 13.75 -4.07
CA LEU A 61 -3.16 13.63 -5.50
C LEU A 61 -1.65 13.38 -5.68
N GLY A 62 -1.23 12.14 -5.99
CA GLY A 62 0.17 11.79 -6.22
C GLY A 62 0.53 10.34 -5.84
N VAL A 63 1.83 10.04 -5.74
CA VAL A 63 2.34 8.75 -5.24
C VAL A 63 1.97 8.62 -3.76
N HIS A 64 1.04 7.73 -3.44
CA HIS A 64 0.61 7.49 -2.06
C HIS A 64 1.66 6.67 -1.30
N ASN A 65 2.18 7.24 -0.21
CA ASN A 65 2.96 6.49 0.78
C ASN A 65 1.97 5.74 1.68
N LEU A 66 1.73 4.46 1.39
CA LEU A 66 0.61 3.69 1.95
C LEU A 66 0.85 3.09 3.34
N ALA A 67 1.91 3.46 4.04
CA ALA A 67 2.31 2.74 5.24
C ALA A 67 1.26 2.74 6.38
N ILE A 68 0.34 3.72 6.39
CA ILE A 68 -0.77 3.81 7.35
C ILE A 68 -2.09 4.15 6.64
N ASN A 69 -2.26 3.76 5.37
CA ASN A 69 -3.43 4.17 4.59
C ASN A 69 -4.27 2.97 4.15
N THR A 70 -5.58 3.20 4.08
CA THR A 70 -6.56 2.25 3.53
C THR A 70 -6.88 2.62 2.08
N LEU A 71 -6.83 1.64 1.18
CA LEU A 71 -7.28 1.77 -0.21
C LEU A 71 -8.66 1.13 -0.38
N LEU A 72 -9.70 1.95 -0.42
CA LEU A 72 -11.07 1.49 -0.62
C LEU A 72 -11.37 1.39 -2.11
N CYS A 73 -11.77 0.20 -2.56
CA CYS A 73 -12.20 -0.03 -3.94
C CYS A 73 -13.67 -0.39 -4.02
N SER A 74 -14.32 0.05 -5.09
CA SER A 74 -15.65 -0.36 -5.51
C SER A 74 -15.55 -1.22 -6.77
N PHE A 75 -16.29 -2.32 -6.74
CA PHE A 75 -16.29 -3.37 -7.74
C PHE A 75 -17.70 -3.47 -8.32
N LYS A 76 -17.85 -3.22 -9.62
CA LYS A 76 -19.14 -3.24 -10.30
C LYS A 76 -19.14 -4.29 -11.40
N TRP A 77 -20.11 -5.18 -11.33
CA TRP A 77 -20.41 -6.19 -12.37
C TRP A 77 -21.89 -6.57 -12.27
N ASN A 78 -22.51 -7.02 -13.38
CA ASN A 78 -23.90 -7.53 -13.38
C ASN A 78 -24.92 -6.67 -12.60
N LYS A 79 -24.80 -5.33 -12.68
CA LYS A 79 -25.63 -4.34 -11.95
C LYS A 79 -25.47 -4.34 -10.42
N GLN A 80 -24.53 -5.11 -9.87
CA GLN A 80 -24.16 -5.09 -8.46
C GLN A 80 -22.96 -4.19 -8.22
N VAL A 81 -22.86 -3.63 -7.01
CA VAL A 81 -21.69 -2.88 -6.55
C VAL A 81 -21.28 -3.43 -5.19
N LYS A 82 -20.02 -3.87 -5.08
CA LYS A 82 -19.39 -4.29 -3.82
C LYS A 82 -18.28 -3.31 -3.46
N ARG A 83 -18.04 -3.10 -2.17
CA ARG A 83 -16.98 -2.24 -1.65
C ARG A 83 -16.09 -3.04 -0.71
N PHE A 84 -14.79 -2.81 -0.80
CA PHE A 84 -13.82 -3.49 0.04
C PHE A 84 -12.52 -2.69 0.13
N ASP A 85 -11.96 -2.65 1.33
CA ASP A 85 -10.61 -2.12 1.58
C ASP A 85 -9.60 -3.12 1.02
N ILE A 86 -9.23 -2.96 -0.25
CA ILE A 86 -8.35 -3.91 -0.96
C ILE A 86 -6.93 -3.87 -0.41
N PHE A 87 -6.58 -2.77 0.26
CA PHE A 87 -5.39 -2.66 1.07
C PHE A 87 -5.73 -1.94 2.37
N ASP A 88 -5.30 -2.51 3.48
CA ASP A 88 -5.35 -1.91 4.81
C ASP A 88 -3.97 -2.13 5.45
N GLY A 89 -3.25 -1.04 5.72
CA GLY A 89 -1.89 -1.12 6.26
C GLY A 89 -1.79 -1.94 7.55
N LEU A 90 -2.79 -1.90 8.44
CA LEU A 90 -2.76 -2.69 9.68
C LEU A 90 -3.00 -4.19 9.44
N ARG A 91 -3.75 -4.54 8.39
CA ARG A 91 -4.07 -5.92 8.04
C ARG A 91 -3.04 -6.57 7.10
N ASP A 92 -2.45 -5.77 6.23
CA ASP A 92 -1.74 -6.26 5.05
C ASP A 92 -0.22 -5.99 5.08
N ILE A 93 0.31 -5.09 5.92
CA ILE A 93 1.74 -4.70 5.84
C ILE A 93 2.72 -5.87 6.05
N ASP A 94 2.38 -6.80 6.96
CA ASP A 94 3.21 -7.97 7.26
C ASP A 94 3.07 -9.09 6.22
N GLU A 95 1.99 -9.07 5.43
CA GLU A 95 1.63 -10.16 4.50
C GLU A 95 1.87 -9.76 3.04
N CYS A 96 1.77 -8.47 2.75
CA CYS A 96 1.81 -7.87 1.41
C CYS A 96 2.99 -6.92 1.21
N HIS A 97 4.10 -7.12 1.95
CA HIS A 97 5.30 -6.27 1.97
C HIS A 97 5.50 -5.39 0.70
N TYR A 98 5.79 -6.01 -0.45
CA TYR A 98 5.95 -5.30 -1.74
C TYR A 98 4.83 -5.57 -2.73
N GLN A 99 4.10 -6.68 -2.58
CA GLN A 99 3.11 -7.12 -3.56
C GLN A 99 1.92 -7.75 -2.85
N CYS A 100 0.72 -7.29 -3.19
CA CYS A 100 -0.54 -7.75 -2.62
C CYS A 100 -1.42 -8.24 -3.76
N ASN A 101 -1.50 -9.55 -3.92
CA ASN A 101 -2.25 -10.17 -5.02
C ASN A 101 -3.62 -10.58 -4.52
N TRP A 102 -4.67 -10.17 -5.22
CA TRP A 102 -6.05 -10.43 -4.86
C TRP A 102 -6.81 -11.09 -6.00
N THR A 103 -7.77 -11.94 -5.65
CA THR A 103 -8.80 -12.44 -6.58
C THR A 103 -10.15 -11.88 -6.18
N ILE A 104 -10.90 -11.37 -7.15
CA ILE A 104 -12.26 -10.85 -6.95
C ILE A 104 -13.23 -11.93 -7.40
N LYS A 105 -14.01 -12.47 -6.46
CA LYS A 105 -14.96 -13.55 -6.68
C LYS A 105 -16.38 -13.08 -6.34
N ALA A 106 -17.36 -13.89 -6.71
CA ALA A 106 -18.77 -13.58 -6.44
C ALA A 106 -19.08 -13.55 -4.93
N ASP A 107 -18.37 -14.34 -4.13
CA ASP A 107 -18.53 -14.50 -2.68
C ASP A 107 -17.65 -13.56 -1.84
N GLY A 108 -16.50 -13.12 -2.37
CA GLY A 108 -15.62 -12.20 -1.67
C GLY A 108 -14.35 -11.82 -2.42
N ALA A 109 -13.50 -11.03 -1.76
CA ALA A 109 -12.13 -10.78 -2.18
C ALA A 109 -11.18 -11.73 -1.45
N CYS A 110 -10.28 -12.41 -2.16
CA CYS A 110 -9.29 -13.28 -1.53
C CYS A 110 -7.87 -12.81 -1.81
N ARG A 111 -7.11 -12.57 -0.73
CA ARG A 111 -5.68 -12.27 -0.75
C ARG A 111 -4.90 -13.55 -0.98
N LEU A 112 -4.01 -13.53 -1.95
CA LEU A 112 -3.10 -14.62 -2.27
C LEU A 112 -1.80 -14.42 -1.49
N GLY A 113 -1.19 -15.53 -1.08
CA GLY A 113 0.05 -15.55 -0.30
C GLY A 113 0.30 -16.99 0.17
N GLU A 114 1.20 -17.17 1.14
CA GLU A 114 1.40 -18.48 1.79
C GLU A 114 0.11 -18.99 2.44
N LYS A 115 -0.65 -18.07 3.05
CA LYS A 115 -1.99 -18.32 3.58
C LYS A 115 -3.01 -17.51 2.80
N ILE A 116 -3.87 -18.20 2.06
CA ILE A 116 -4.98 -17.57 1.36
C ILE A 116 -5.99 -17.07 2.39
N ALA A 117 -6.29 -15.77 2.36
CA ALA A 117 -7.28 -15.14 3.22
C ALA A 117 -8.43 -14.61 2.38
N CYS A 118 -9.66 -15.09 2.60
CA CYS A 118 -10.86 -14.66 1.89
C CYS A 118 -11.77 -13.83 2.79
N PHE A 119 -12.25 -12.71 2.26
CA PHE A 119 -13.09 -11.75 2.95
C PHE A 119 -14.42 -11.65 2.22
N PRO A 120 -15.51 -12.20 2.79
CA PRO A 120 -16.84 -12.12 2.20
C PRO A 120 -17.31 -10.67 2.06
N TRP A 121 -18.14 -10.41 1.04
CA TRP A 121 -18.78 -9.11 0.90
C TRP A 121 -19.72 -8.84 2.09
N LYS A 122 -19.70 -7.61 2.64
CA LYS A 122 -20.71 -7.13 3.58
C LYS A 122 -21.99 -6.69 2.86
#